data_AF-A0A8T4SPN6-F1
#
_entry.id   AF-A0A8T4SPN6-F1
#
_cell.length_a   1.000
_cell.length_b   1.000
_cell.length_c   1.000
_cell.angle_alpha   90.00
_cell.angle_beta   90.00
_cell.angle_gamma   90.00
#
_symmetry.space_group_name_H-M   'P 1'
#
loop_
_entity.id
_entity.type
_entity.pdbx_description
1 polymer ?
#
loop_
_entity_poly.entity_id
_entity_poly.type
_entity_poly.pdbx_seq_one_letter_code
_entity_poly.pdbx_strand_id
1 'polypeptide(L)'
;MSIDQKVTAAEIVVAAGMSRRPEYYSGRGAIESDLNDTILEKVYQGIHSAHGKDAADQFVCMVVDMPRLTATDFLLTLYSLEAAGWTWDKKYLGKEHGIDVGPDRGDGAREAIGMATIFEVLSGHSQRDETARIRGEFLRRHGIQESEPARKLHGYRHDFY
;
A
#
# COMPACT_ATOMS: atom_id res chain seq x y z
N MET A 1 -18.51 15.00 21.80
CA MET A 1 -18.36 14.53 20.41
C MET A 1 -17.57 13.24 20.47
N SER A 2 -18.19 12.11 20.12
CA SER A 2 -17.45 10.84 19.98
C SER A 2 -16.58 10.99 18.74
N ILE A 3 -15.26 11.01 18.92
CA ILE A 3 -14.34 10.82 17.80
C ILE A 3 -14.42 9.32 17.54
N ASP A 4 -15.25 8.89 16.59
CA ASP A 4 -15.17 7.53 16.07
C ASP A 4 -13.75 7.38 15.48
N GLN A 5 -12.85 6.81 16.27
CA GLN A 5 -11.52 6.44 15.80
C GLN A 5 -11.72 5.37 14.73
N LYS A 6 -11.59 5.78 13.47
CA LYS A 6 -11.61 4.85 12.34
C LYS A 6 -10.42 3.91 12.45
N VAL A 7 -10.63 2.65 12.08
CA VAL A 7 -9.61 1.59 12.11
C VAL A 7 -8.43 1.98 11.24
N THR A 8 -7.22 1.90 11.79
CA THR A 8 -5.98 2.29 11.10
C THR A 8 -5.54 1.26 10.07
N ALA A 9 -4.68 1.66 9.12
CA ALA A 9 -4.07 0.73 8.16
C ALA A 9 -3.29 -0.38 8.87
N ALA A 10 -2.58 -0.06 9.95
CA ALA A 10 -1.84 -1.03 10.75
C ALA A 10 -2.77 -2.10 11.36
N GLU A 11 -3.95 -1.71 11.86
CA GLU A 11 -4.95 -2.66 12.39
C GLU A 11 -5.56 -3.52 11.30
N ILE A 12 -5.84 -2.94 10.12
CA ILE A 12 -6.35 -3.67 8.95
C ILE A 12 -5.34 -4.74 8.50
N VAL A 13 -4.05 -4.41 8.44
CA VAL A 13 -2.96 -5.33 8.06
C VAL A 13 -2.85 -6.50 9.05
N VAL A 14 -2.94 -6.23 10.36
CA VAL A 14 -2.92 -7.27 11.39
C VAL A 14 -4.14 -8.20 11.24
N ALA A 15 -5.33 -7.64 11.01
CA ALA A 15 -6.53 -8.43 10.76
C ALA A 15 -6.43 -9.26 9.46
N ALA A 16 -5.67 -8.80 8.47
CA ALA A 16 -5.39 -9.55 7.24
C ALA A 16 -4.41 -10.72 7.45
N GLY A 17 -3.68 -10.75 8.57
CA GLY A 17 -2.73 -11.81 8.94
C GLY A 17 -1.26 -11.42 8.72
N MET A 18 -0.96 -10.15 8.50
CA MET A 18 0.40 -9.64 8.36
C MET A 18 0.91 -9.00 9.66
N SER A 19 2.23 -8.95 9.81
CA SER A 19 2.86 -8.08 10.80
C SER A 19 2.70 -6.62 10.38
N ARG A 20 2.33 -5.74 11.32
CA ARG A 20 2.30 -4.28 11.11
C ARG A 20 3.68 -3.60 11.07
N ARG A 21 4.76 -4.38 11.14
CA ARG A 21 6.13 -3.89 11.27
C ARG A 21 6.88 -4.09 9.96
N PRO A 22 7.15 -3.04 9.17
CA PRO A 22 7.91 -3.16 7.92
C PRO A 22 9.28 -3.85 8.12
N GLU A 23 9.93 -3.62 9.26
CA GLU A 23 11.21 -4.20 9.63
C GLU A 23 11.19 -5.74 9.77
N TYR A 24 10.02 -6.34 10.02
CA TYR A 24 9.87 -7.80 10.08
C TYR A 24 10.15 -8.46 8.71
N TYR A 25 9.88 -7.73 7.63
CA TYR A 25 10.01 -8.18 6.25
C TYR A 25 11.28 -7.64 5.56
N SER A 26 12.08 -6.84 6.28
CA SER A 26 13.20 -6.13 5.69
C SER A 26 14.24 -7.08 5.07
N GLY A 27 14.74 -6.72 3.89
CA GLY A 27 15.69 -7.53 3.12
C GLY A 27 15.07 -8.75 2.41
N ARG A 28 13.76 -8.99 2.57
CA ARG A 28 13.06 -10.05 1.82
C ARG A 28 12.67 -9.54 0.43
N GLY A 29 12.59 -10.46 -0.53
CA GLY A 29 12.10 -10.15 -1.88
C GLY A 29 10.58 -9.97 -1.91
N ALA A 30 10.01 -9.84 -3.11
CA ALA A 30 8.57 -9.97 -3.28
C ALA A 30 8.24 -11.47 -3.29
N ILE A 31 7.70 -11.98 -2.17
CA ILE A 31 7.47 -13.40 -1.93
C ILE A 31 6.01 -13.61 -1.53
N GLU A 32 5.35 -14.56 -2.19
CA GLU A 32 3.92 -14.86 -2.02
C GLU A 32 3.53 -15.29 -0.59
N SER A 33 4.45 -15.88 0.16
CA SER A 33 4.23 -16.25 1.57
C SER A 33 4.10 -15.05 2.51
N ASP A 34 4.74 -13.93 2.17
CA ASP A 34 4.73 -12.71 2.99
C ASP A 34 3.57 -11.79 2.60
N LEU A 35 3.25 -11.71 1.30
CA LEU A 35 2.15 -10.94 0.74
C LEU A 35 1.57 -11.70 -0.46
N ASN A 36 0.25 -11.86 -0.53
CA ASN A 36 -0.44 -12.53 -1.63
C ASN A 36 -1.81 -11.90 -1.90
N ASP A 37 -2.49 -12.38 -2.94
CA ASP A 37 -3.80 -11.87 -3.36
C ASP A 37 -4.85 -11.93 -2.25
N THR A 38 -4.79 -12.95 -1.39
CA THR A 38 -5.78 -13.15 -0.33
C THR A 38 -5.59 -12.12 0.77
N ILE A 39 -4.33 -11.79 1.09
CA ILE A 39 -3.99 -10.71 2.01
C ILE A 39 -4.40 -9.35 1.43
N LEU A 40 -4.08 -9.09 0.16
CA LEU A 40 -4.48 -7.85 -0.53
C LEU A 40 -6.00 -7.66 -0.51
N GLU A 41 -6.76 -8.73 -0.75
CA GLU A 41 -8.22 -8.68 -0.69
C GLU A 41 -8.74 -8.40 0.72
N LYS A 42 -8.18 -9.03 1.76
CA LYS A 42 -8.56 -8.74 3.15
C LYS A 42 -8.28 -7.27 3.52
N VAL A 43 -7.15 -6.74 3.07
CA VAL A 43 -6.81 -5.32 3.28
C VAL A 43 -7.81 -4.41 2.56
N TYR A 44 -8.12 -4.70 1.28
CA TYR A 44 -9.13 -3.97 0.52
C TYR A 44 -10.49 -3.97 1.25
N GLN A 45 -10.98 -5.12 1.70
CA GLN A 45 -12.26 -5.22 2.41
C GLN A 45 -12.25 -4.48 3.76
N GLY A 46 -11.11 -4.51 4.46
CA GLY A 46 -10.91 -3.73 5.70
C GLY A 46 -10.98 -2.22 5.45
N ILE A 47 -10.31 -1.73 4.41
CA ILE A 47 -10.34 -0.32 4.01
C ILE A 47 -11.75 0.07 3.56
N HIS A 48 -12.40 -0.75 2.73
CA HIS A 48 -13.75 -0.50 2.24
C HIS A 48 -14.74 -0.36 3.41
N SER A 49 -14.64 -1.23 4.40
CA SER A 49 -15.53 -1.23 5.58
C SER A 49 -15.28 -0.05 6.52
N ALA A 50 -14.02 0.35 6.71
CA ALA A 50 -13.65 1.38 7.68
C ALA A 50 -13.64 2.81 7.10
N HIS A 51 -13.24 2.95 5.85
CA HIS A 51 -12.96 4.25 5.20
C HIS A 51 -13.82 4.50 3.95
N GLY A 52 -14.53 3.49 3.47
CA GLY A 52 -15.44 3.59 2.34
C GLY A 52 -14.82 3.16 1.01
N LYS A 53 -15.68 3.10 -0.01
CA LYS A 53 -15.31 2.61 -1.35
C LYS A 53 -14.19 3.42 -2.01
N ASP A 54 -14.25 4.75 -1.92
CA ASP A 54 -13.26 5.62 -2.56
C ASP A 54 -11.84 5.31 -2.04
N ALA A 55 -11.68 5.15 -0.72
CA ALA A 55 -10.39 4.77 -0.12
C ALA A 55 -9.90 3.39 -0.60
N ALA A 56 -10.82 2.44 -0.75
CA ALA A 56 -10.52 1.09 -1.22
C ALA A 56 -10.10 1.10 -2.71
N ASP A 57 -10.74 1.92 -3.55
CA ASP A 57 -10.35 2.11 -4.94
C ASP A 57 -8.95 2.74 -5.05
N GLN A 58 -8.62 3.70 -4.18
CA GLN A 58 -7.28 4.32 -4.12
C GLN A 58 -6.20 3.31 -3.69
N PHE A 59 -6.54 2.37 -2.79
CA PHE A 59 -5.67 1.24 -2.47
C PHE A 59 -5.43 0.33 -3.68
N VAL A 60 -6.45 0.05 -4.51
CA VAL A 60 -6.25 -0.71 -5.75
C VAL A 60 -5.27 0.02 -6.67
N CYS A 61 -5.42 1.35 -6.84
CA CYS A 61 -4.48 2.16 -7.63
C CYS A 61 -3.04 2.07 -7.11
N MET A 62 -2.85 2.08 -5.77
CA MET A 62 -1.54 1.86 -5.15
C MET A 62 -0.94 0.51 -5.57
N VAL A 63 -1.69 -0.59 -5.44
CA VAL A 63 -1.22 -1.95 -5.78
C VAL A 63 -0.87 -2.08 -7.27
N VAL A 64 -1.61 -1.40 -8.15
CA VAL A 64 -1.32 -1.34 -9.59
C VAL A 64 0.01 -0.61 -9.87
N ASP A 65 0.22 0.53 -9.22
CA ASP A 65 1.35 1.42 -9.51
C ASP A 65 2.65 0.98 -8.85
N MET A 66 2.60 0.13 -7.81
CA MET A 66 3.80 -0.41 -7.17
C MET A 66 4.60 -1.28 -8.16
N PRO A 67 5.89 -0.94 -8.41
CA PRO A 67 6.73 -1.69 -9.34
C PRO A 67 7.12 -3.05 -8.78
N ARG A 68 7.29 -3.14 -7.46
CA ARG A 68 7.62 -4.37 -6.74
C ARG A 68 6.78 -4.45 -5.46
N LEU A 69 6.14 -5.59 -5.23
CA LEU A 69 5.31 -5.83 -4.06
C LEU A 69 6.08 -6.63 -3.01
N THR A 70 7.16 -6.05 -2.50
CA THR A 70 7.75 -6.55 -1.24
C THR A 70 6.81 -6.19 -0.08
N ALA A 71 6.75 -7.04 0.95
CA ALA A 71 5.91 -6.75 2.11
C ALA A 71 6.37 -5.47 2.85
N THR A 72 7.66 -5.15 2.85
CA THR A 72 8.18 -3.90 3.41
C THR A 72 7.67 -2.69 2.65
N ASP A 73 7.85 -2.65 1.32
CA ASP A 73 7.43 -1.51 0.49
C ASP A 73 5.91 -1.34 0.51
N PHE A 74 5.18 -2.45 0.51
CA PHE A 74 3.72 -2.46 0.62
C PHE A 74 3.25 -1.77 1.89
N LEU A 75 3.81 -2.11 3.06
CA LEU A 75 3.40 -1.53 4.33
C LEU A 75 3.72 -0.03 4.40
N LEU A 76 4.92 0.36 3.96
CA LEU A 76 5.34 1.76 3.96
C LEU A 76 4.47 2.62 3.04
N THR A 77 4.15 2.08 1.86
CA THR A 77 3.30 2.77 0.88
C THR A 77 1.85 2.85 1.39
N LEU A 78 1.34 1.80 2.03
CA LEU A 78 0.01 1.78 2.62
C LEU A 78 -0.12 2.79 3.77
N TYR A 79 0.88 2.92 4.63
CA TYR A 79 0.87 3.92 5.71
C TYR A 79 0.98 5.34 5.16
N SER A 80 1.72 5.52 4.07
CA SER A 80 1.76 6.80 3.36
C SER A 80 0.40 7.15 2.73
N LEU A 81 -0.30 6.15 2.17
CA LEU A 81 -1.66 6.30 1.65
C LEU A 81 -2.64 6.72 2.76
N GLU A 82 -2.59 6.07 3.93
CA GLU A 82 -3.39 6.47 5.10
C GLU A 82 -3.07 7.90 5.55
N ALA A 83 -1.78 8.25 5.69
CA ALA A 83 -1.34 9.58 6.07
C ALA A 83 -1.77 10.66 5.06
N ALA A 84 -1.88 10.30 3.77
CA ALA A 84 -2.41 11.12 2.70
C ALA A 84 -3.95 11.16 2.65
N GLY A 85 -4.63 10.62 3.67
CA GLY A 85 -6.10 10.61 3.74
C GLY A 85 -6.73 9.71 2.68
N TRP A 86 -6.10 8.57 2.39
CA TRP A 86 -6.55 7.59 1.39
C TRP A 86 -6.66 8.13 -0.03
N THR A 87 -5.82 9.12 -0.37
CA THR A 87 -5.71 9.63 -1.74
C THR A 87 -4.39 9.16 -2.34
N TRP A 88 -4.44 8.35 -3.39
CA TRP A 88 -3.24 7.84 -4.03
C TRP A 88 -2.68 8.84 -5.05
N ASP A 89 -1.37 9.04 -4.98
CA ASP A 89 -0.58 9.78 -5.97
C ASP A 89 0.75 9.03 -6.15
N LYS A 90 1.16 8.79 -7.39
CA LYS A 90 2.41 8.08 -7.70
C LYS A 90 3.64 8.74 -7.09
N LYS A 91 3.58 10.01 -6.71
CA LYS A 91 4.67 10.70 -5.99
C LYS A 91 4.97 10.08 -4.62
N TYR A 92 4.04 9.29 -4.05
CA TYR A 92 4.21 8.57 -2.79
C TYR A 92 4.96 7.25 -2.94
N LEU A 93 5.11 6.73 -4.17
CA LEU A 93 6.12 5.70 -4.43
C LEU A 93 7.46 6.31 -4.06
N GLY A 94 8.20 5.64 -3.17
CA GLY A 94 9.49 6.10 -2.67
C GLY A 94 10.32 6.68 -3.81
N LYS A 95 10.53 8.00 -3.80
CA LYS A 95 11.57 8.59 -4.62
C LYS A 95 12.88 8.13 -4.00
N GLU A 96 13.89 7.85 -4.83
CA GLU A 96 15.27 7.57 -4.39
C GLU A 96 15.84 8.61 -3.39
N HIS A 97 15.15 9.75 -3.22
CA HIS A 97 15.40 10.74 -2.18
C HIS A 97 14.14 11.04 -1.36
N GLY A 98 14.00 10.33 -0.24
CA GLY A 98 13.33 10.81 0.98
C GLY A 98 11.84 11.09 0.89
N ILE A 99 11.04 10.31 1.62
CA ILE A 99 9.65 10.66 1.92
C ILE A 99 9.66 11.77 2.99
N ASP A 100 9.20 12.96 2.62
CA ASP A 100 8.96 14.07 3.55
C ASP A 100 7.69 13.78 4.37
N VAL A 101 7.88 13.55 5.67
CA VAL A 101 6.83 13.38 6.67
C VAL A 101 6.57 14.76 7.28
N GLY A 102 5.41 15.38 6.99
CA GLY A 102 5.01 16.75 7.43
C GLY A 102 5.00 17.00 8.96
N PRO A 103 4.17 17.86 9.55
CA PRO A 103 4.23 18.10 11.01
C PRO A 103 3.56 17.00 11.86
N ASP A 104 4.13 16.78 13.05
CA ASP A 104 3.85 15.71 14.02
C ASP A 104 2.47 15.86 14.71
N ARG A 105 1.77 14.73 14.91
CA ARG A 105 0.48 14.66 15.63
C ARG A 105 0.54 13.83 16.92
N GLY A 106 1.71 13.39 17.37
CA GLY A 106 1.92 12.95 18.76
C GLY A 106 1.43 11.54 19.12
N ASP A 107 1.23 10.64 18.16
CA ASP A 107 0.75 9.26 18.39
C ASP A 107 1.83 8.18 18.23
N GLY A 108 3.09 8.56 18.03
CA GLY A 108 4.22 7.61 17.95
C GLY A 108 4.26 6.76 16.68
N ALA A 109 3.34 6.94 15.73
CA ALA A 109 3.36 6.25 14.44
C ALA A 109 4.54 6.70 13.54
N ARG A 110 5.19 7.83 13.88
CA ARG A 110 6.27 8.45 13.10
C ARG A 110 7.65 7.81 13.28
N GLU A 111 7.93 7.16 14.41
CA GLU A 111 9.28 6.60 14.63
C GLU A 111 9.60 5.41 13.71
N ALA A 112 8.59 4.74 13.15
CA ALA A 112 8.79 3.64 12.20
C ALA A 112 9.01 4.12 10.75
N ILE A 113 8.49 5.30 10.37
CA ILE A 113 8.49 5.76 8.97
C ILE A 113 9.78 6.52 8.62
N GLY A 114 10.39 7.21 9.60
CA GLY A 114 11.68 7.90 9.43
C GLY A 114 12.91 6.99 9.29
N MET A 115 12.77 5.69 9.52
CA MET A 115 13.88 4.71 9.43
C MET A 115 13.87 3.89 8.14
N ALA A 116 12.78 3.91 7.37
CA ALA A 116 12.71 3.18 6.10
C ALA A 116 13.64 3.75 5.02
N THR A 117 13.92 5.06 5.08
CA THR A 117 14.73 5.80 4.11
C THR A 117 16.19 5.33 4.06
N ILE A 118 16.68 4.68 5.11
CA ILE A 118 18.05 4.15 5.18
C ILE A 118 18.10 2.69 4.72
N PHE A 119 16.98 1.96 4.72
CA PHE A 119 16.99 0.53 4.44
C PHE A 119 17.04 0.21 2.94
N GLU A 120 16.45 1.06 2.09
CA GLU A 120 16.36 0.83 0.64
C GLU A 120 17.74 0.87 -0.06
N VAL A 121 18.70 1.61 0.51
CA VAL A 121 20.09 1.67 0.01
C VAL A 121 20.92 0.43 0.42
N LEU A 122 20.45 -0.37 1.39
CA LEU A 122 21.16 -1.55 1.90
C LEU A 122 20.52 -2.89 1.54
N SER A 123 19.26 -2.93 1.09
CA SER A 123 18.60 -4.15 0.61
C SER A 123 19.06 -4.51 -0.80
N GLY A 124 20.30 -4.98 -0.88
CA GLY A 124 20.86 -5.61 -2.08
C GLY A 124 19.91 -6.65 -2.66
N HIS A 125 19.58 -6.47 -3.94
CA HIS A 125 19.08 -7.45 -4.90
C HIS A 125 18.74 -8.85 -4.34
N SER A 126 17.63 -8.97 -3.60
CA SER A 126 16.97 -10.26 -3.45
C SER A 126 16.42 -10.66 -4.84
N GLN A 127 16.91 -11.76 -5.41
CA GLN A 127 16.60 -12.20 -6.78
C GLN A 127 15.16 -12.70 -6.97
N ARG A 128 14.41 -12.94 -5.90
CA ARG A 128 13.03 -13.45 -6.00
C ARG A 128 12.03 -12.30 -6.11
N ASP A 129 11.36 -12.24 -7.25
CA ASP A 129 10.31 -11.27 -7.53
C ASP A 129 9.05 -11.99 -8.04
N GLU A 130 8.08 -12.14 -7.15
CA GLU A 130 6.78 -12.75 -7.42
C GLU A 130 5.67 -11.71 -7.57
N THR A 131 6.01 -10.43 -7.76
CA THR A 131 5.05 -9.30 -7.78
C THR A 131 3.84 -9.56 -8.66
N ALA A 132 4.03 -10.08 -9.88
CA ALA A 132 2.92 -10.41 -10.80
C ALA A 132 1.99 -11.50 -10.22
N ARG A 133 2.53 -12.53 -9.57
CA ARG A 133 1.70 -13.55 -8.91
C ARG A 133 0.95 -12.98 -7.71
N ILE A 134 1.62 -12.17 -6.91
CA ILE A 134 1.07 -11.55 -5.69
C ILE A 134 -0.19 -10.73 -6.02
N ARG A 135 -0.15 -9.90 -7.06
CA ARG A 135 -1.29 -9.02 -7.41
C ARG A 135 -2.22 -9.55 -8.49
N GLY A 136 -1.80 -10.50 -9.32
CA GLY A 136 -2.53 -10.87 -10.54
C GLY A 136 -3.99 -11.26 -10.28
N GLU A 137 -4.22 -12.18 -9.32
CA GLU A 137 -5.59 -12.62 -8.98
C GLU A 137 -6.40 -11.52 -8.28
N PHE A 138 -5.74 -10.70 -7.46
CA PHE A 138 -6.35 -9.53 -6.85
C PHE A 138 -6.83 -8.54 -7.92
N LEU A 139 -5.96 -8.10 -8.82
CA LEU A 139 -6.30 -7.16 -9.89
C LEU A 139 -7.41 -7.70 -10.80
N ARG A 140 -7.37 -8.99 -11.13
CA ARG A 140 -8.42 -9.64 -11.92
C ARG A 140 -9.79 -9.56 -11.26
N ARG A 141 -9.88 -9.80 -9.93
CA ARG A 141 -11.13 -9.65 -9.16
C ARG A 141 -11.65 -8.21 -9.16
N HIS A 142 -10.76 -7.23 -9.23
CA HIS A 142 -11.09 -5.81 -9.34
C HIS A 142 -11.25 -5.33 -10.79
N GLY A 143 -11.31 -6.24 -11.77
CA GLY A 143 -11.59 -5.92 -13.17
C GLY A 143 -10.40 -5.30 -13.94
N ILE A 144 -9.18 -5.38 -13.39
CA ILE A 144 -7.98 -4.80 -13.98
C ILE A 144 -7.17 -5.92 -14.65
N GLN A 145 -6.94 -5.80 -15.95
CA GLN A 145 -6.05 -6.71 -16.68
C GLN A 145 -4.60 -6.20 -16.60
N GLU A 146 -3.66 -7.07 -16.22
CA GLU A 146 -2.22 -6.74 -16.13
C GLU A 146 -1.59 -6.29 -17.47
N SER A 147 -2.32 -6.38 -18.58
CA SER A 147 -1.91 -5.96 -19.92
C SER A 147 -2.11 -4.46 -20.21
N GLU A 148 -2.75 -3.69 -19.32
CA GLU A 148 -2.92 -2.25 -19.53
C GLU A 148 -1.92 -1.45 -18.67
N PRO A 149 -1.05 -0.61 -19.27
CA PRO A 149 -0.31 0.36 -18.49
C PRO A 149 -1.30 1.25 -17.76
N ALA A 150 -1.00 1.60 -16.50
CA ALA A 150 -1.82 2.37 -15.53
C ALA A 150 -2.33 3.76 -15.99
N ARG A 151 -2.26 4.07 -17.30
CA ARG A 151 -2.73 5.29 -17.93
C ARG A 151 -4.26 5.37 -18.12
N LYS A 152 -5.02 4.28 -17.96
CA LYS A 152 -6.48 4.31 -18.22
C LYS A 152 -7.39 4.50 -16.99
N LEU A 153 -6.89 4.43 -15.77
CA LEU A 153 -7.72 4.65 -14.57
C LEU A 153 -7.94 6.14 -14.21
N HIS A 154 -7.25 7.07 -14.89
CA HIS A 154 -7.41 8.53 -14.71
C HIS A 154 -8.51 9.15 -15.59
N GLY A 155 -9.38 8.34 -16.20
CA GLY A 155 -10.34 8.77 -17.23
C GLY A 155 -11.83 8.71 -16.88
N TYR A 156 -12.24 8.31 -15.67
CA TYR A 156 -13.67 8.24 -15.29
C TYR A 156 -14.10 9.46 -14.47
N ARG A 157 -14.02 10.64 -15.07
CA ARG A 157 -14.87 11.78 -14.75
C ARG A 157 -14.75 12.82 -15.86
N HIS A 158 -15.59 12.71 -16.88
CA HIS A 158 -16.15 13.87 -17.56
C HIS A 158 -17.43 13.47 -18.31
N ASP A 159 -18.49 14.18 -17.95
CA ASP A 159 -19.68 14.52 -18.73
C ASP A 159 -20.69 13.42 -19.13
N PHE A 160 -21.84 13.45 -18.44
CA PHE A 160 -23.13 13.42 -19.12
C PHE A 160 -24.01 14.52 -18.55
N TYR A 161 -24.12 15.61 -19.32
CA TYR A 161 -25.36 16.37 -19.46
C TYR A 161 -26.22 15.67 -20.51
#